data_AF-A0A6N6RYJ3-F1
#
_entry.id   AF-A0A6N6RYJ3-F1
#
_cell.length_a   1.000
_cell.length_b   1.000
_cell.length_c   1.000
_cell.angle_alpha   90.00
_cell.angle_beta   90.00
_cell.angle_gamma   90.00
#
_symmetry.space_group_name_H-M   'P 1'
#
loop_
_entity.id
_entity.type
_entity.pdbx_description
1 polymer ?
#
loop_
_entity_poly.entity_id
_entity_poly.type
_entity_poly.pdbx_seq_one_letter_code
_entity_poly.pdbx_strand_id
1 'polypeptide(L)'
;MTLANPLLLLLLIPFAFLYYFWREKKFLGYSSLSCVKEPVGFKGTVIRLNKPVFFGAVFFAIVAIAHPQTRYYQEETALQGREIALSVDTSFSMTGTAIETIKKIVGDFIKKRSNDLVSITIFGTDAALIVVPTMETQLLEKSLERVQ
;
A
#
# COMPACT_ATOMS: atom_id res chain seq x y z
N MET A 1 0.04 5.69 8.83
CA MET A 1 -0.74 6.94 8.60
C MET A 1 0.15 8.10 8.99
N THR A 2 0.42 9.02 8.07
CA THR A 2 1.24 10.22 8.35
C THR A 2 0.34 11.44 8.22
N LEU A 3 0.42 12.37 9.16
CA LEU A 3 -0.27 13.66 9.04
C LEU A 3 0.51 14.54 8.06
N ALA A 4 -0.20 15.19 7.13
CA ALA A 4 0.44 16.12 6.21
C ALA A 4 0.97 17.36 6.96
N ASN A 5 0.21 17.84 7.96
CA ASN A 5 0.56 19.01 8.77
C ASN A 5 0.38 18.73 10.27
N PRO A 6 1.35 18.06 10.93
CA PRO A 6 1.24 17.72 12.35
C PRO A 6 1.21 18.97 13.26
N LEU A 7 1.76 20.09 12.82
CA LEU A 7 1.77 21.36 13.57
C LEU A 7 0.37 21.93 13.83
N LEU A 8 -0.62 21.53 13.03
CA LEU A 8 -2.00 21.99 13.17
C LEU A 8 -2.67 21.43 14.44
N LEU A 9 -2.16 20.32 14.98
CA LEU A 9 -2.54 19.83 16.31
C LEU A 9 -2.16 20.80 17.44
N LEU A 10 -1.22 21.73 17.22
CA LEU A 10 -0.91 22.75 18.23
C LEU A 10 -2.12 23.66 18.51
N LEU A 11 -3.06 23.79 17.58
CA LEU A 11 -4.29 24.57 17.72
C LEU A 11 -5.23 24.02 18.82
N LEU A 12 -5.06 22.75 19.22
CA LEU A 12 -5.76 22.18 20.37
C LEU A 12 -5.39 22.87 21.69
N ILE A 13 -4.17 23.40 21.81
CA ILE A 13 -3.67 24.03 23.03
C ILE A 13 -4.43 25.32 23.35
N PRO A 14 -4.48 26.35 22.48
CA PRO A 14 -5.26 27.56 22.75
C PRO A 14 -6.76 27.25 22.88
N PHE A 15 -7.27 26.23 22.20
CA PHE A 15 -8.66 25.81 22.33
C PHE A 15 -8.98 25.18 23.70
N ALA A 16 -8.07 24.35 24.24
CA ALA A 16 -8.20 23.79 25.58
C ALA A 16 -8.09 24.88 26.66
N PHE A 17 -7.21 25.87 26.48
CA PHE A 17 -7.16 27.04 27.34
C PHE A 17 -8.45 27.85 27.27
N LEU A 18 -9.00 28.09 26.07
CA LEU A 18 -10.29 28.76 25.92
C LEU A 18 -11.39 27.98 26.66
N TYR A 19 -11.46 26.65 26.53
CA TYR A 19 -12.40 25.83 27.29
C TYR A 19 -12.25 25.99 28.81
N TYR A 20 -11.02 25.97 29.30
CA TYR A 20 -10.71 26.07 30.72
C TYR A 20 -11.07 27.46 31.28
N PHE A 21 -10.71 28.53 30.55
CA PHE A 21 -11.00 29.91 30.93
C PHE A 21 -12.46 30.31 30.73
N TRP A 22 -13.20 29.65 29.83
CA TRP A 22 -14.64 29.88 29.64
C TRP A 22 -15.50 29.24 30.75
N ARG A 23 -14.87 28.69 31.80
CA ARG A 23 -15.53 28.45 33.09
C ARG A 23 -15.72 29.77 33.82
N GLU A 24 -16.66 30.57 33.34
CA GLU A 24 -17.16 31.69 34.14
C GLU A 24 -17.82 31.15 35.42
N LYS A 25 -17.22 31.47 36.57
CA LYS A 25 -17.97 31.54 37.83
C LYS A 25 -18.85 32.79 37.73
N LYS A 26 -20.05 32.63 37.17
CA LYS A 26 -21.06 33.68 37.21
C LYS A 26 -21.52 33.85 38.66
N PHE A 27 -20.81 34.69 39.42
CA PHE A 27 -21.31 35.23 40.67
C PHE A 27 -22.38 36.25 40.30
N LEU A 28 -23.61 35.77 40.19
CA LEU A 28 -24.77 36.62 40.04
C LEU A 28 -25.17 37.07 41.45
N GLY A 29 -24.80 38.31 41.81
CA GLY A 29 -25.22 38.93 43.06
C GLY A 29 -26.70 39.29 43.01
N TYR A 30 -27.57 38.34 43.33
CA TYR A 30 -29.02 38.57 43.47
C TYR A 30 -29.48 38.22 44.89
N SER A 31 -30.30 39.08 45.49
CA SER A 31 -30.82 38.91 46.86
C SER A 31 -31.91 37.83 47.00
N SER A 32 -32.39 37.22 45.92
CA SER A 32 -33.29 36.05 46.00
C SER A 32 -33.19 35.16 44.77
N LEU A 33 -32.84 33.88 44.97
CA LEU A 33 -32.80 32.83 43.95
C LEU A 33 -34.14 32.08 43.79
N SER A 34 -35.20 32.54 44.44
CA SER A 34 -36.49 31.85 44.54
C SER A 34 -37.24 31.70 43.20
N CYS A 35 -36.88 32.47 42.16
CA CYS A 35 -37.57 32.45 40.86
C CYS A 35 -36.79 31.74 39.73
N VAL A 36 -35.55 31.33 39.96
CA VAL A 36 -34.75 30.60 38.96
C VAL A 36 -34.96 29.10 39.16
N LYS A 37 -36.03 28.56 38.57
CA LYS A 37 -36.19 27.10 38.47
C LYS A 37 -35.07 26.56 37.58
N GLU A 38 -34.15 25.80 38.18
CA GLU A 38 -33.19 25.03 37.41
C GLU A 38 -33.96 24.13 36.43
N PRO A 39 -33.55 24.05 35.15
CA PRO A 39 -34.22 23.18 34.19
C PRO A 39 -33.99 21.71 34.58
N VAL A 40 -34.99 21.11 35.22
CA VAL A 40 -35.00 19.69 35.58
C VAL A 40 -35.47 18.85 34.39
N GLY A 41 -34.81 17.70 34.16
CA GLY A 41 -35.15 16.75 33.10
C GLY A 41 -34.36 16.92 31.79
N PHE A 42 -34.90 16.42 30.68
CA PHE A 42 -34.22 16.32 29.37
C PHE A 42 -33.64 17.66 28.86
N LYS A 43 -34.33 18.77 29.13
CA LYS A 43 -33.88 20.12 28.75
C LYS A 43 -32.60 20.54 29.48
N GLY A 44 -32.44 20.16 30.76
CA GLY A 44 -31.21 20.41 31.53
C GLY A 44 -30.02 19.62 31.01
N THR A 45 -30.27 18.38 30.55
CA THR A 45 -29.24 17.53 29.91
C THR A 45 -28.78 18.14 28.58
N VAL A 46 -29.71 18.58 27.72
CA VAL A 46 -29.37 19.18 26.42
C VAL A 46 -28.54 20.46 26.58
N ILE A 47 -28.90 21.33 27.53
CA ILE A 47 -28.14 22.56 27.82
C ILE A 47 -26.72 22.21 28.30
N ARG A 48 -26.57 21.16 29.10
CA ARG A 48 -25.26 20.68 29.58
C ARG A 48 -24.44 20.00 28.49
N LEU A 49 -25.09 19.36 27.51
CA LEU A 49 -24.46 18.64 26.42
C LEU A 49 -23.97 19.56 25.28
N ASN A 50 -24.53 20.76 25.15
CA ASN A 50 -24.14 21.71 24.10
C ASN A 50 -22.62 22.03 24.14
N LYS A 51 -22.05 22.19 25.35
CA LYS A 51 -20.62 22.43 25.51
C LYS A 51 -19.77 21.26 25.00
N PRO A 52 -19.84 20.04 25.56
CA PRO A 52 -18.99 18.93 25.11
C PRO A 52 -19.20 18.59 23.63
N VAL A 53 -20.42 18.76 23.09
CA VAL A 53 -20.70 18.56 21.66
C VAL A 53 -19.97 19.60 20.81
N PHE A 54 -20.01 20.88 21.18
CA PHE A 54 -19.27 21.93 20.47
C PHE A 54 -17.75 21.68 20.49
N PHE A 55 -17.19 21.33 21.65
CA PHE A 55 -15.75 21.02 21.77
C PHE A 55 -15.37 19.75 20.99
N GLY A 56 -16.23 18.73 20.98
CA GLY A 56 -16.06 17.54 20.16
C GLY A 56 -16.08 17.85 18.65
N ALA A 57 -17.02 18.68 18.21
CA ALA A 57 -17.12 19.10 16.81
C ALA A 57 -15.87 19.85 16.35
N VAL A 58 -15.35 20.78 17.17
CA VAL A 58 -14.10 21.50 16.86
C VAL A 58 -12.90 20.56 16.85
N PHE A 59 -12.82 19.60 17.78
CA PHE A 59 -11.76 18.59 17.77
C PHE A 59 -11.75 17.79 16.47
N PHE A 60 -12.90 17.26 16.05
CA PHE A 60 -13.01 16.52 14.79
C PHE A 60 -12.72 17.40 13.57
N ALA A 61 -13.11 18.69 13.60
CA ALA A 61 -12.75 19.63 12.55
C ALA A 61 -11.23 19.83 12.45
N ILE A 62 -10.53 19.99 13.57
CA ILE A 62 -9.06 20.11 13.60
C ILE A 62 -8.40 18.84 13.05
N VAL A 63 -8.86 17.66 13.44
CA VAL A 63 -8.34 16.38 12.93
C VAL A 63 -8.58 16.23 11.44
N ALA A 64 -9.75 16.63 10.93
CA ALA A 64 -10.06 16.61 9.51
C ALA A 64 -9.16 17.57 8.71
N ILE A 65 -8.91 18.78 9.24
CA ILE A 65 -8.02 19.78 8.64
C ILE A 65 -6.54 19.34 8.69
N ALA A 66 -6.13 18.61 9.73
CA ALA A 66 -4.79 18.01 9.83
C ALA A 66 -4.54 16.95 8.74
N HIS A 67 -5.61 16.52 8.06
CA HIS A 67 -5.61 15.75 6.83
C HIS A 67 -4.74 14.47 6.94
N PRO A 68 -5.24 13.42 7.62
CA PRO A 68 -4.51 12.17 7.77
C PRO A 68 -4.35 11.51 6.41
N GLN A 69 -3.10 11.37 5.97
CA GLN A 69 -2.78 10.76 4.69
C GLN A 69 -2.26 9.34 4.87
N THR A 70 -2.76 8.44 4.04
CA THR A 70 -2.16 7.13 3.82
C THR A 70 -1.10 7.29 2.75
N ARG A 71 0.18 7.16 3.12
CA ARG A 71 1.26 7.10 2.15
C ARG A 71 1.37 5.69 1.61
N TYR A 72 1.22 5.56 0.30
CA TYR A 72 1.65 4.37 -0.42
C TYR A 72 3.13 4.52 -0.71
N TYR A 73 3.95 3.68 -0.10
CA TYR A 73 5.35 3.55 -0.48
C TYR A 73 5.40 2.53 -1.63
N GLN A 74 5.62 3.02 -2.84
CA GLN A 74 5.94 2.17 -3.98
C GLN A 74 7.45 2.12 -4.06
N GLU A 75 8.02 1.00 -3.62
CA GLU A 75 9.45 0.76 -3.70
C GLU A 75 9.76 0.27 -5.12
N GLU A 76 10.31 1.16 -5.95
CA GLU A 76 10.77 0.80 -7.29
C GLU A 76 12.09 0.04 -7.15
N THR A 77 12.02 -1.30 -7.20
CA THR A 77 13.22 -2.12 -7.30
C THR A 77 13.70 -2.10 -8.74
N ALA A 78 14.81 -1.41 -8.98
CA ALA A 78 15.50 -1.44 -10.26
C ALA A 78 16.15 -2.82 -10.45
N LEU A 79 15.39 -3.78 -10.98
CA LEU A 79 15.90 -5.09 -11.37
C LEU A 79 16.66 -4.94 -12.68
N GLN A 80 17.99 -4.94 -12.63
CA GLN A 80 18.82 -5.10 -13.82
C GLN A 80 18.82 -6.57 -14.24
N GLY A 81 17.95 -6.90 -15.18
CA GLY A 81 17.96 -8.16 -15.92
C GLY A 81 18.67 -8.02 -17.26
N ARG A 82 19.25 -9.12 -17.76
CA ARG A 82 19.70 -9.23 -19.16
C ARG A 82 18.61 -9.85 -20.01
N GLU A 83 18.59 -9.50 -21.29
CA GLU A 83 17.81 -10.20 -22.29
C GLU A 83 18.70 -11.25 -22.99
N ILE A 84 18.29 -12.52 -22.94
CA ILE A 84 19.08 -13.67 -23.39
C ILE A 84 18.24 -14.48 -24.37
N ALA A 85 18.71 -14.60 -25.61
CA ALA A 85 18.13 -15.50 -26.60
C ALA A 85 18.89 -16.82 -26.65
N LEU A 86 18.25 -17.92 -26.25
CA LEU A 86 18.79 -19.26 -26.32
C LEU A 86 18.38 -19.91 -27.63
N SER A 87 19.37 -20.28 -28.45
CA SER A 87 19.14 -21.04 -29.69
C SER A 87 19.62 -22.48 -29.49
N VAL A 88 18.69 -23.43 -29.58
CA VAL A 88 18.93 -24.86 -29.35
C VAL A 88 18.87 -25.62 -30.67
N ASP A 89 19.93 -26.37 -30.97
CA ASP A 89 20.01 -27.24 -32.14
C ASP A 89 19.16 -28.51 -31.89
N THR A 90 18.25 -28.82 -32.82
CA THR A 90 17.40 -30.01 -32.84
C THR A 90 17.62 -30.83 -34.12
N SER A 91 18.77 -30.67 -34.78
CA SER A 91 19.16 -31.48 -35.93
C SER A 91 19.32 -32.96 -35.54
N PHE A 92 19.35 -33.83 -36.56
CA PHE A 92 19.50 -35.29 -36.36
C PHE A 92 20.71 -35.68 -35.51
N SER A 93 21.76 -34.85 -35.49
CA SER A 93 22.96 -35.06 -34.67
C SER A 93 22.71 -34.95 -33.15
N MET A 94 21.60 -34.32 -32.77
CA MET A 94 21.25 -34.01 -31.39
C MET A 94 20.30 -35.04 -30.76
N THR A 95 19.98 -36.12 -31.47
CA THR A 95 18.97 -37.10 -31.04
C THR A 95 19.41 -37.93 -29.83
N GLY A 96 18.48 -38.28 -28.95
CA GLY A 96 18.70 -39.20 -27.82
C GLY A 96 19.34 -38.51 -26.61
N THR A 97 20.51 -38.97 -26.17
CA THR A 97 21.15 -38.49 -24.93
C THR A 97 21.64 -37.03 -25.03
N ALA A 98 21.96 -36.56 -26.23
CA ALA A 98 22.44 -35.20 -26.45
C ALA A 98 21.34 -34.16 -26.17
N ILE A 99 20.14 -34.33 -26.74
CA ILE A 99 19.01 -33.42 -26.48
C ILE A 99 18.59 -33.46 -25.01
N GLU A 100 18.55 -34.64 -24.37
CA GLU A 100 18.22 -34.76 -22.94
C GLU A 100 19.24 -34.02 -22.05
N THR A 101 20.53 -34.15 -22.37
CA THR A 101 21.61 -33.46 -21.65
C THR A 101 21.48 -31.94 -21.80
N ILE A 102 21.20 -31.46 -23.02
CA ILE A 102 21.01 -30.03 -23.27
C ILE A 102 19.80 -29.49 -22.56
N LYS A 103 18.66 -30.20 -22.59
CA LYS A 103 17.45 -29.79 -21.83
C LYS A 103 17.78 -29.61 -20.35
N LYS A 104 18.55 -30.52 -19.77
CA LYS A 104 18.97 -30.40 -18.37
C LYS A 104 19.86 -29.18 -18.12
N ILE A 105 20.87 -28.96 -18.97
CA ILE A 105 21.79 -27.82 -18.85
C ILE A 105 21.03 -26.49 -19.00
N VAL A 106 20.13 -26.41 -19.98
CA VAL A 106 19.32 -25.21 -20.25
C VAL A 106 18.32 -24.97 -19.11
N GLY A 107 17.68 -26.02 -18.58
CA GLY A 107 16.82 -25.92 -17.40
C GLY A 107 17.57 -25.40 -16.18
N ASP A 108 18.76 -25.93 -15.90
CA ASP A 108 19.62 -25.47 -14.80
C ASP A 108 20.11 -24.02 -15.04
N PHE A 109 20.34 -23.62 -16.29
CA PHE A 109 20.71 -22.27 -16.67
C PHE A 109 19.57 -21.26 -16.39
N ILE A 110 18.34 -21.60 -16.75
CA ILE A 110 17.14 -20.78 -16.54
C ILE A 110 16.86 -20.63 -15.03
N LYS A 111 16.94 -21.73 -14.26
CA LYS A 111 16.72 -21.72 -12.80
C LYS A 111 17.66 -20.79 -12.05
N LYS A 112 18.91 -20.67 -12.52
CA LYS A 112 19.91 -19.78 -11.90
C LYS A 112 19.68 -18.29 -12.20
N ARG A 113 18.74 -17.93 -13.08
CA ARG A 113 18.55 -16.57 -13.61
C ARG A 113 17.07 -16.14 -13.59
N SER A 114 16.49 -16.05 -12.39
CA SER A 114 15.08 -15.62 -12.21
C SER A 114 14.78 -14.18 -12.64
N ASN A 115 15.81 -13.34 -12.77
CA ASN A 115 15.65 -11.91 -13.05
C ASN A 115 16.00 -11.53 -14.51
N ASP A 116 16.44 -12.49 -15.32
CA ASP A 116 16.77 -12.26 -16.73
C ASP A 116 15.54 -12.60 -17.61
N LEU A 117 15.37 -11.87 -18.71
CA LEU A 117 14.40 -12.19 -19.76
C LEU A 117 15.03 -13.24 -20.68
N VAL A 118 14.39 -14.40 -20.81
CA VAL A 118 14.91 -15.50 -21.62
C VAL A 118 13.92 -15.87 -22.71
N SER A 119 14.43 -16.01 -23.94
CA SER A 119 13.69 -16.59 -25.08
C SER A 119 14.33 -17.90 -25.51
N ILE A 120 13.51 -18.79 -26.08
CA ILE A 120 13.96 -20.08 -26.58
C ILE A 120 13.56 -20.20 -28.05
N THR A 121 14.57 -20.35 -28.89
CA THR A 121 14.44 -20.64 -30.32
C THR A 121 15.05 -22.01 -30.57
N ILE A 122 14.36 -22.85 -31.34
CA ILE A 122 14.92 -24.12 -31.81
C ILE A 122 15.26 -23.99 -33.29
N PHE A 123 16.30 -24.69 -33.73
CA PHE A 123 16.64 -24.78 -35.14
C PHE A 123 17.11 -26.19 -35.49
N GLY A 124 16.68 -26.67 -36.66
CA GLY A 124 17.09 -27.95 -37.21
C GLY A 124 16.89 -27.92 -38.72
N THR A 125 15.85 -28.61 -39.21
CA THR A 125 15.39 -28.45 -40.60
C THR A 125 14.80 -27.06 -40.83
N ASP A 126 14.02 -26.58 -39.86
CA ASP A 126 13.44 -25.24 -39.83
C ASP A 126 13.80 -24.56 -38.50
N ALA A 127 13.76 -23.22 -38.49
CA ALA A 127 13.93 -22.42 -37.27
C ALA A 127 12.56 -21.95 -36.76
N ALA A 128 12.30 -22.17 -35.48
CA ALA A 128 11.05 -21.78 -34.84
C ALA A 128 11.30 -21.14 -33.47
N LEU A 129 10.66 -20.00 -33.25
CA LEU A 129 10.59 -19.38 -31.92
C LEU A 129 9.55 -20.11 -31.08
N ILE A 130 9.97 -20.74 -29.99
CA ILE A 130 9.05 -21.45 -29.09
C ILE A 130 8.53 -20.52 -28.00
N VAL A 131 9.42 -19.72 -27.42
CA VAL A 131 9.07 -18.82 -26.31
C VAL A 131 9.65 -17.43 -26.58
N VAL A 132 8.76 -16.44 -26.62
CA VAL A 132 9.09 -15.00 -26.66
C VAL A 132 9.78 -14.60 -25.34
N PRO A 133 10.69 -13.60 -25.30
CA PRO A 133 11.38 -13.21 -24.06
C PRO A 133 10.44 -13.05 -22.86
N THR A 134 10.64 -13.88 -21.84
CA THR A 134 9.82 -13.88 -20.61
C THR A 134 10.69 -14.10 -19.37
N MET A 135 10.21 -13.61 -18.23
CA MET A 135 10.81 -13.88 -16.91
C MET A 135 10.20 -15.14 -16.26
N GLU A 136 9.14 -15.70 -16.86
CA GLU A 136 8.42 -16.84 -16.28
C GLU A 136 9.18 -18.15 -16.51
N THR A 137 9.97 -18.56 -15.52
CA THR A 137 10.80 -19.77 -15.57
C THR A 137 9.98 -21.05 -15.74
N GLN A 138 8.78 -21.11 -15.16
CA GLN A 138 7.88 -22.28 -15.27
C GLN A 138 7.40 -22.51 -16.71
N LEU A 139 7.11 -21.44 -17.44
CA LEU A 139 6.71 -21.51 -18.84
C LEU A 139 7.89 -22.00 -19.69
N LEU A 140 9.09 -21.48 -19.44
CA LEU A 140 10.31 -21.87 -20.16
C LEU A 140 10.65 -23.35 -19.95
N GLU A 141 10.55 -23.86 -18.71
CA GLU A 141 10.79 -25.28 -18.41
C GLU A 141 9.80 -26.21 -19.12
N LYS A 142 8.49 -25.90 -19.06
CA LYS A 142 7.46 -26.69 -19.74
C LYS A 142 7.64 -26.69 -21.26
N SER A 143 8.03 -25.55 -21.83
CA SER A 143 8.30 -25.43 -23.26
C SER A 143 9.50 -26.26 -23.69
N LEU A 144 10.55 -26.32 -22.85
CA LEU A 144 11.76 -27.09 -23.13
C LEU A 144 11.52 -28.61 -23.07
N GLU A 145 10.67 -29.07 -22.15
CA GLU A 145 10.29 -30.50 -22.08
C GLU A 145 9.56 -30.96 -23.35
N ARG A 146 8.78 -30.06 -23.97
CA ARG A 146 7.96 -30.34 -25.16
C ARG A 146 8.76 -30.47 -26.46
N VAL A 147 10.00 -29.97 -26.51
CA VAL A 147 10.88 -30.11 -27.68
C VAL A 147 11.28 -31.58 -27.84
N GLN A 148 11.21 -32.17 -29.03
CA GLN A 148 11.61 -33.55 -29.30
C GLN A 148 12.73 -33.61 -30.31
#